data_AF-A0A662C8D5-F1
#
_entry.id   AF-A0A662C8D5-F1
#
_cell.length_a   1.000
_cell.length_b   1.000
_cell.length_c   1.000
_cell.angle_alpha   90.00
_cell.angle_beta   90.00
_cell.angle_gamma   90.00
#
_symmetry.space_group_name_H-M   'P 1'
#
loop_
_entity.id
_entity.type
_entity.pdbx_description
1 polymer ?
#
loop_
_entity_poly.entity_id
_entity_poly.type
_entity_poly.pdbx_seq_one_letter_code
_entity_poly.pdbx_strand_id
1 'polypeptide(L)'
;MEKPRYIPNIPDTDKKRVVVVGSGFAGLKFVRSMLRKNFQIVLLDKNNFHQFQPLLYQVATAGLEPSAISFPLRKILQNEQHIHFRIADVQAVKSELKEIETDIGTLKYDYLVLAMGASTNFYGQKKIEQTALSMKSAADAILIRNTILENFELALLQDTPEKAAKYLNIVLVGGGPTGVELAGAVAEMK
;
A
#
# COMPACT_ATOMS: atom_id res chain seq x y z
N MET A 1 -23.34 24.80 9.12
CA MET A 1 -22.10 24.22 8.58
C MET A 1 -21.08 24.19 9.71
N GLU A 2 -20.64 23.00 10.13
CA GLU A 2 -19.53 22.88 11.08
C GLU A 2 -18.26 23.53 10.49
N LYS A 3 -17.49 24.25 11.32
CA LYS A 3 -16.21 24.80 10.89
C LYS A 3 -15.29 23.65 10.45
N PRO A 4 -14.50 23.81 9.37
CA PRO A 4 -13.56 22.78 8.98
C PRO A 4 -12.61 22.48 10.14
N ARG A 5 -12.59 21.22 10.58
CA ARG A 5 -11.66 20.73 11.59
C ARG A 5 -10.29 20.63 10.94
N TYR A 6 -9.32 21.40 11.38
CA TYR A 6 -7.95 21.30 10.85
C TYR A 6 -7.23 20.08 11.44
N ILE A 7 -6.29 19.51 10.68
CA ILE A 7 -5.43 18.42 11.18
C ILE A 7 -4.60 18.94 12.38
N PRO A 8 -4.70 18.31 13.57
CA PRO A 8 -4.04 18.82 14.78
C PRO A 8 -2.52 18.58 14.80
N ASN A 9 -1.82 19.37 15.62
CA ASN A 9 -0.39 19.24 15.94
C ASN A 9 0.54 19.36 14.72
N ILE A 10 0.15 20.14 13.71
CA ILE A 10 1.03 20.60 12.64
C ILE A 10 1.25 22.10 12.90
N PRO A 11 2.45 22.53 13.34
CA PRO A 11 2.68 23.93 13.68
C PRO A 11 2.56 24.80 12.43
N ASP A 12 2.04 26.00 12.60
CA ASP A 12 2.16 27.04 11.58
C ASP A 12 3.57 27.63 11.63
N THR A 13 4.17 27.79 10.45
CA THR A 13 5.55 28.25 10.28
C THR A 13 5.61 29.27 9.16
N ASP A 14 6.70 30.03 9.08
CA ASP A 14 7.04 30.90 7.96
C ASP A 14 7.44 30.13 6.68
N LYS A 15 7.73 28.82 6.81
CA LYS A 15 8.09 27.94 5.70
C LYS A 15 6.89 27.61 4.82
N LYS A 16 7.16 27.44 3.52
CA LYS A 16 6.20 26.90 2.56
C LYS A 16 5.85 25.45 2.93
N ARG A 17 4.54 25.14 2.92
CA ARG A 17 4.02 23.81 3.26
C ARG A 17 3.83 22.97 2.01
N VAL A 18 4.49 21.82 1.98
CA VAL A 18 4.33 20.81 0.93
C VAL A 18 3.57 19.62 1.51
N VAL A 19 2.39 19.35 0.99
CA VAL A 19 1.62 18.16 1.36
C VAL A 19 1.92 17.06 0.35
N VAL A 20 2.30 15.89 0.83
CA VAL A 20 2.60 14.70 0.03
C VAL A 20 1.58 13.63 0.39
N VAL A 21 0.84 13.14 -0.61
CA VAL A 21 -0.15 12.07 -0.44
C VAL A 21 0.41 10.77 -0.97
N GLY A 22 0.52 9.76 -0.12
CA GLY A 22 1.10 8.47 -0.45
C GLY A 22 2.59 8.40 -0.13
N SER A 23 2.98 7.32 0.53
CA SER A 23 4.32 7.00 1.01
C SER A 23 4.91 5.77 0.30
N GLY A 24 4.37 5.44 -0.88
CA GLY A 24 4.98 4.49 -1.81
C GLY A 24 6.34 4.98 -2.34
N PHE A 25 6.86 4.33 -3.37
CA PHE A 25 8.19 4.65 -3.93
C PHE A 25 8.36 6.14 -4.27
N ALA A 26 7.40 6.73 -4.98
CA ALA A 26 7.49 8.12 -5.42
C ALA A 26 7.43 9.10 -4.24
N GLY A 27 6.42 8.97 -3.37
CA GLY A 27 6.22 9.89 -2.26
C GLY A 27 7.37 9.84 -1.26
N LEU A 28 7.83 8.64 -0.88
CA LEU A 28 8.96 8.51 0.04
C LEU A 28 10.26 9.01 -0.57
N LYS A 29 10.52 8.75 -1.86
CA LYS A 29 11.69 9.28 -2.56
C LYS A 29 11.64 10.81 -2.64
N PHE A 30 10.48 11.39 -2.92
CA PHE A 30 10.29 12.84 -2.91
C PHE A 30 10.59 13.42 -1.52
N VAL A 31 9.97 12.91 -0.46
CA VAL A 31 10.19 13.38 0.92
C VAL A 31 11.68 13.30 1.29
N ARG A 32 12.35 12.19 0.96
CA ARG A 32 13.80 12.02 1.17
C ARG A 32 14.64 13.06 0.40
N SER A 33 14.25 13.40 -0.82
CA SER A 33 14.93 14.45 -1.60
C SER A 33 14.71 15.86 -1.09
N MET A 34 13.73 16.05 -0.19
CA MET A 34 13.40 17.32 0.45
C MET A 34 14.01 17.46 1.84
N LEU A 35 14.70 16.44 2.35
CA LEU A 35 15.44 16.51 3.61
C LEU A 35 16.40 17.70 3.57
N ARG A 36 16.44 18.46 4.67
CA ARG A 36 17.28 19.67 4.85
C ARG A 36 16.96 20.86 3.93
N LYS A 37 15.89 20.80 3.13
CA LYS A 37 15.40 21.97 2.39
C LYS A 37 14.49 22.84 3.26
N ASN A 38 14.32 24.10 2.87
CA ASN A 38 13.53 25.07 3.64
C ASN A 38 12.02 24.96 3.39
N PHE A 39 11.44 23.80 3.71
CA PHE A 39 10.00 23.53 3.60
C PHE A 39 9.48 22.83 4.86
N GLN A 40 8.20 23.02 5.16
CA GLN A 40 7.47 22.13 6.06
C GLN A 40 6.81 21.04 5.21
N ILE A 41 7.19 19.77 5.41
CA ILE A 41 6.61 18.65 4.67
C ILE A 41 5.57 17.97 5.56
N VAL A 42 4.39 17.72 5.01
CA VAL A 42 3.38 16.86 5.65
C VAL A 42 3.10 15.66 4.76
N LEU A 43 3.54 14.49 5.18
CA LEU A 43 3.29 13.22 4.52
C LEU A 43 2.01 12.58 5.09
N LEU A 44 1.07 12.29 4.20
CA LEU A 44 -0.20 11.61 4.49
C LEU A 44 -0.21 10.24 3.81
N ASP A 45 -0.53 9.19 4.54
CA ASP A 45 -0.75 7.85 3.98
C ASP A 45 -1.78 7.10 4.84
N LYS A 46 -2.51 6.16 4.26
CA LYS A 46 -3.42 5.29 5.01
C LYS A 46 -2.69 4.24 5.88
N ASN A 47 -1.40 4.00 5.62
CA ASN A 47 -0.55 3.07 6.35
C ASN A 47 0.58 3.80 7.09
N ASN A 48 1.02 3.25 8.21
CA ASN A 48 2.18 3.78 8.96
C ASN A 48 3.54 3.23 8.49
N PHE A 49 3.56 2.50 7.38
CA PHE A 49 4.75 1.87 6.82
C PHE A 49 4.80 2.06 5.29
N HIS A 50 6.03 2.09 4.78
CA HIS A 50 6.31 1.87 3.36
C HIS A 50 6.48 0.37 3.12
N GLN A 51 5.94 -0.16 2.02
CA GLN A 51 6.13 -1.56 1.62
C GLN A 51 6.91 -1.66 0.31
N PHE A 52 7.88 -2.57 0.26
CA PHE A 52 8.64 -2.86 -0.96
C PHE A 52 7.89 -3.87 -1.83
N GLN A 53 6.95 -3.34 -2.62
CA GLN A 53 6.05 -4.13 -3.47
C GLN A 53 6.71 -5.16 -4.40
N PRO A 54 7.93 -4.93 -4.95
CA PRO A 54 8.57 -5.92 -5.84
C PRO A 54 8.77 -7.30 -5.22
N LEU A 55 8.85 -7.43 -3.88
CA LEU A 55 9.07 -8.72 -3.21
C LEU A 55 7.78 -9.34 -2.65
N LEU A 56 6.60 -8.84 -3.03
CA LEU A 56 5.32 -9.39 -2.56
C LEU A 56 5.14 -10.87 -2.93
N TYR A 57 5.66 -11.31 -4.08
CA TYR A 57 5.57 -12.69 -4.50
C TYR A 57 6.28 -13.64 -3.53
N GLN A 58 7.42 -13.23 -2.94
CA GLN A 58 8.12 -14.05 -1.93
C GLN A 58 7.34 -14.13 -0.62
N VAL A 59 6.59 -13.09 -0.26
CA VAL A 59 5.68 -13.14 0.89
C VAL A 59 4.51 -14.08 0.60
N ALA A 60 3.96 -14.01 -0.62
CA ALA A 60 2.84 -14.83 -1.07
C ALA A 60 3.15 -16.33 -1.10
N THR A 61 4.42 -16.71 -1.19
CA THR A 61 4.87 -18.11 -1.21
C THR A 61 5.69 -18.49 0.03
N ALA A 62 5.61 -17.71 1.10
CA ALA A 62 6.34 -17.92 2.37
C ALA A 62 7.87 -17.90 2.29
N GLY A 63 8.46 -17.48 1.16
CA GLY A 63 9.91 -17.28 1.02
C GLY A 63 10.45 -16.07 1.78
N LEU A 64 9.60 -15.09 2.11
CA LEU A 64 9.93 -13.97 2.99
C LEU A 64 8.82 -13.67 3.99
N GLU A 65 9.22 -13.20 5.17
CA GLU A 65 8.30 -12.64 6.15
C GLU A 65 7.83 -11.23 5.72
N PRO A 66 6.54 -10.87 5.93
CA PRO A 66 6.01 -9.55 5.56
C PRO A 66 6.78 -8.39 6.18
N SER A 67 7.34 -8.58 7.38
CA SER A 67 8.13 -7.58 8.09
C SER A 67 9.45 -7.25 7.39
N ALA A 68 10.00 -8.18 6.60
CA ALA A 68 11.24 -7.96 5.85
C ALA A 68 11.08 -6.93 4.72
N ILE A 69 9.85 -6.71 4.25
CA ILE A 69 9.52 -5.77 3.17
C ILE A 69 8.73 -4.55 3.66
N SER A 70 8.52 -4.41 4.97
CA SER A 70 7.73 -3.34 5.59
C SER A 70 8.60 -2.43 6.44
N PHE A 71 8.60 -1.14 6.13
CA PHE A 71 9.51 -0.15 6.70
C PHE A 71 8.72 0.96 7.42
N PRO A 72 8.79 1.07 8.76
CA PRO A 72 8.01 2.04 9.52
C PRO A 72 8.36 3.50 9.14
N LEU A 73 7.37 4.27 8.68
CA LEU A 73 7.57 5.64 8.21
C LEU A 73 8.09 6.56 9.32
N ARG A 74 7.56 6.40 10.55
CA ARG A 74 8.01 7.17 11.71
C ARG A 74 9.49 6.97 11.99
N LYS A 75 10.00 5.75 11.87
CA LYS A 75 11.43 5.46 12.04
C LYS A 75 12.28 6.10 10.95
N ILE A 76 11.79 6.10 9.71
CA ILE A 76 12.48 6.73 8.57
C ILE A 76 12.58 8.25 8.76
N LEU A 77 11.56 8.87 9.36
CA LEU A 77 11.42 10.33 9.47
C LEU A 77 11.73 10.88 10.89
N GLN A 78 12.18 10.04 11.82
CA GLN A 78 12.24 10.36 13.26
C GLN A 78 13.10 11.58 13.62
N ASN A 79 14.14 11.87 12.84
CA ASN A 79 15.11 12.94 13.12
C ASN A 79 14.79 14.26 12.41
N GLU A 80 13.64 14.35 11.73
CA GLU A 80 13.31 15.46 10.84
C GLU A 80 12.27 16.39 11.48
N GLN A 81 12.73 17.50 12.05
CA GLN A 81 11.88 18.44 12.80
C GLN A 81 10.80 19.14 11.95
N HIS A 82 11.03 19.25 10.64
CA HIS A 82 10.11 19.93 9.71
C HIS A 82 9.31 18.97 8.83
N ILE A 83 9.36 17.67 9.13
CA ILE A 83 8.61 16.65 8.42
C ILE A 83 7.63 16.00 9.38
N HIS A 84 6.35 16.13 9.05
CA HIS A 84 5.27 15.57 9.83
C HIS A 84 4.63 14.41 9.06
N PHE A 85 4.40 13.29 9.74
CA PHE A 85 3.64 12.17 9.21
C PHE A 85 2.28 12.07 9.90
N ARG A 86 1.23 11.81 9.12
CA ARG A 86 -0.10 11.44 9.62
C ARG A 86 -0.61 10.22 8.88
N ILE A 87 -1.21 9.32 9.64
CA ILE A 87 -2.06 8.28 9.06
C ILE A 87 -3.40 8.96 8.77
N ALA A 88 -3.80 9.01 7.50
CA ALA A 88 -5.01 9.71 7.07
C ALA A 88 -5.48 9.16 5.72
N ASP A 89 -6.78 9.09 5.53
CA ASP A 89 -7.40 8.87 4.23
C ASP A 89 -7.74 10.21 3.58
N VAL A 90 -7.24 10.43 2.36
CA VAL A 90 -7.47 11.68 1.61
C VAL A 90 -8.77 11.53 0.83
N GLN A 91 -9.73 12.39 1.13
CA GLN A 91 -11.08 12.32 0.58
C GLN A 91 -11.26 13.28 -0.61
N ALA A 92 -10.68 14.48 -0.55
CA ALA A 92 -10.82 15.46 -1.62
C ALA A 92 -9.66 16.47 -1.67
N VAL A 93 -9.43 17.03 -2.86
CA VAL A 93 -8.54 18.17 -3.08
C VAL A 93 -9.39 19.38 -3.48
N LYS A 94 -9.37 20.43 -2.66
CA LYS A 94 -10.03 21.72 -2.93
C LYS A 94 -9.00 22.69 -3.47
N SER A 95 -8.72 22.60 -4.77
CA SER A 95 -7.68 23.38 -5.46
C SER A 95 -7.86 24.90 -5.31
N GLU A 96 -9.10 25.39 -5.43
CA GLU A 96 -9.44 26.82 -5.30
C GLU A 96 -9.07 27.38 -3.92
N LEU A 97 -9.17 26.56 -2.87
CA LEU A 97 -8.85 26.92 -1.50
C LEU A 97 -7.41 26.55 -1.10
N LYS A 98 -6.69 25.85 -1.98
CA LYS A 98 -5.41 25.18 -1.69
C LYS A 98 -5.47 24.33 -0.41
N GLU A 99 -6.53 23.53 -0.31
CA GLU A 99 -6.81 22.66 0.83
C GLU A 99 -6.93 21.20 0.40
N ILE A 100 -6.48 20.30 1.28
CA ILE A 100 -6.75 18.87 1.19
C ILE A 100 -7.65 18.46 2.34
N GLU A 101 -8.68 17.68 2.04
CA GLU A 101 -9.64 17.14 3.01
C GLU A 101 -9.31 15.68 3.29
N THR A 102 -9.29 15.33 4.58
CA THR A 102 -9.02 13.99 5.06
C THR A 102 -10.02 13.60 6.14
N ASP A 103 -10.07 12.31 6.47
CA ASP A 103 -10.86 11.78 7.57
C ASP A 103 -10.48 12.36 8.96
N ILE A 104 -9.27 12.90 9.11
CA ILE A 104 -8.79 13.54 10.35
C ILE A 104 -8.79 15.08 10.31
N GLY A 105 -9.38 15.66 9.26
CA GLY A 105 -9.51 17.10 9.08
C GLY A 105 -8.86 17.65 7.81
N THR A 106 -8.88 18.97 7.68
CA THR A 106 -8.40 19.71 6.52
C THR A 106 -7.00 20.26 6.75
N LEU A 107 -6.21 20.37 5.68
CA LEU A 107 -4.88 20.98 5.71
C LEU A 107 -4.67 21.89 4.48
N LYS A 108 -4.25 23.13 4.72
CA LYS A 108 -3.79 24.04 3.66
C LYS A 108 -2.42 23.65 3.16
N TYR A 109 -2.14 23.91 1.88
CA TYR A 109 -0.83 23.67 1.27
C TYR A 109 -0.40 24.85 0.38
N ASP A 110 0.91 25.03 0.26
CA ASP A 110 1.48 25.84 -0.82
C ASP A 110 1.72 24.99 -2.06
N TYR A 111 2.15 23.74 -1.85
CA TYR A 111 2.39 22.75 -2.89
C TYR A 111 1.77 21.40 -2.51
N LEU A 112 1.18 20.73 -3.49
CA LEU A 112 0.58 19.41 -3.34
C LEU A 112 1.28 18.40 -4.26
N VAL A 113 1.70 17.27 -3.68
CA VAL A 113 2.32 16.15 -4.40
C VAL A 113 1.43 14.93 -4.24
N LEU A 114 0.85 14.45 -5.34
CA LEU A 114 0.01 13.25 -5.37
C LEU A 114 0.85 12.04 -5.79
N ALA A 115 1.13 11.16 -4.83
CA ALA A 115 1.97 9.97 -4.97
C ALA A 115 1.30 8.71 -4.39
N MET A 116 -0.03 8.64 -4.47
CA MET A 116 -0.89 7.59 -3.87
C MET A 116 -0.83 6.23 -4.60
N GLY A 117 -0.14 6.16 -5.74
CA GLY A 117 -0.04 4.95 -6.55
C GLY A 117 -1.33 4.64 -7.30
N ALA A 118 -1.62 3.35 -7.50
CA ALA A 118 -2.79 2.86 -8.22
C ALA A 118 -3.37 1.61 -7.52
N SER A 119 -4.65 1.35 -7.72
CA SER A 119 -5.35 0.15 -7.25
C SER A 119 -5.40 -0.95 -8.31
N THR A 120 -5.87 -2.13 -7.91
CA THR A 120 -6.18 -3.24 -8.84
C THR A 120 -7.35 -2.84 -9.73
N ASN A 121 -7.24 -3.11 -11.03
CA ASN A 121 -8.31 -2.89 -11.99
C ASN A 121 -8.87 -4.23 -12.46
N PHE A 122 -10.15 -4.49 -12.16
CA PHE A 122 -10.86 -5.69 -12.60
C PHE A 122 -11.61 -5.51 -13.94
N TYR A 123 -11.42 -4.37 -14.62
CA TYR A 123 -12.01 -4.05 -15.92
C TYR A 123 -13.54 -4.22 -15.95
N GLY A 124 -14.21 -3.85 -14.85
CA GLY A 124 -15.67 -3.96 -14.71
C GLY A 124 -16.18 -5.37 -14.38
N GLN A 125 -15.31 -6.37 -14.25
CA GLN A 125 -15.68 -7.75 -13.97
C GLN A 125 -15.94 -7.98 -12.47
N LYS A 126 -17.10 -7.55 -11.99
CA LYS A 126 -17.50 -7.64 -10.58
C LYS A 126 -17.43 -9.05 -9.98
N LYS A 127 -17.72 -10.08 -10.78
CA LYS A 127 -17.64 -11.48 -10.34
C LYS A 127 -16.19 -11.90 -10.03
N ILE A 128 -15.23 -11.43 -10.83
CA ILE A 128 -13.81 -11.69 -10.60
C ILE A 128 -13.32 -10.91 -9.38
N GLU A 129 -13.72 -9.64 -9.25
CA GLU A 129 -13.36 -8.82 -8.09
C GLU A 129 -13.78 -9.44 -6.75
N GLN A 130 -14.90 -10.17 -6.72
CA GLN A 130 -15.41 -10.84 -5.51
C GLN A 130 -14.70 -12.16 -5.17
N THR A 131 -14.05 -12.81 -6.13
CA THR A 131 -13.50 -14.18 -5.96
C THR A 131 -11.99 -14.27 -6.17
N ALA A 132 -11.40 -13.34 -6.90
CA ALA A 132 -9.97 -13.33 -7.19
C ALA A 132 -9.19 -12.62 -6.08
N LEU A 133 -8.02 -13.16 -5.77
CA LEU A 133 -7.06 -12.53 -4.87
C LEU A 133 -6.19 -11.55 -5.67
N SER A 134 -6.10 -10.31 -5.21
CA SER A 134 -5.17 -9.33 -5.78
C SER A 134 -3.77 -9.47 -5.15
N MET A 135 -2.75 -8.82 -5.71
CA MET A 135 -1.41 -8.78 -5.11
C MET A 135 -0.86 -7.34 -5.15
N LYS A 136 -1.45 -6.45 -4.33
CA LYS A 136 -1.05 -5.04 -4.24
C LYS A 136 -0.53 -4.63 -2.86
N SER A 137 -0.74 -5.45 -1.85
CA SER A 137 -0.30 -5.19 -0.48
C SER A 137 0.31 -6.42 0.18
N ALA A 138 1.08 -6.20 1.24
CA ALA A 138 1.56 -7.30 2.10
C ALA A 138 0.40 -8.12 2.68
N ALA A 139 -0.74 -7.50 2.99
CA ALA A 139 -1.93 -8.20 3.44
C ALA A 139 -2.49 -9.12 2.35
N ASP A 140 -2.51 -8.67 1.09
CA ASP A 140 -2.94 -9.49 -0.03
C ASP A 140 -2.01 -10.69 -0.23
N ALA A 141 -0.69 -10.48 -0.12
CA ALA A 141 0.30 -11.55 -0.24
C ALA A 141 0.13 -12.60 0.87
N ILE A 142 -0.10 -12.17 2.12
CA ILE A 142 -0.40 -13.07 3.23
C ILE A 142 -1.69 -13.86 2.96
N LEU A 143 -2.72 -13.21 2.42
CA LEU A 143 -3.98 -13.87 2.07
C LEU A 143 -3.74 -14.95 1.00
N ILE A 144 -3.01 -14.64 -0.07
CA ILE A 144 -2.63 -15.62 -1.10
C ILE A 144 -1.90 -16.81 -0.48
N ARG A 145 -0.88 -16.55 0.36
CA ARG A 145 -0.12 -17.60 1.05
C ARG A 145 -1.03 -18.51 1.85
N ASN A 146 -1.89 -17.93 2.68
CA ASN A 146 -2.79 -18.69 3.54
C ASN A 146 -3.78 -19.51 2.70
N THR A 147 -4.33 -18.95 1.62
CA THR A 147 -5.23 -19.68 0.72
C THR A 147 -4.53 -20.85 0.03
N ILE A 148 -3.28 -20.69 -0.42
CA ILE A 148 -2.50 -21.80 -1.01
C ILE A 148 -2.30 -22.92 0.01
N LEU A 149 -1.85 -22.59 1.22
CA LEU A 149 -1.60 -23.56 2.28
C LEU A 149 -2.89 -24.26 2.75
N GLU A 150 -3.98 -23.51 2.92
CA GLU A 150 -5.29 -24.07 3.26
C GLU A 150 -5.79 -25.01 2.17
N ASN A 151 -5.61 -24.66 0.89
CA ASN A 151 -5.95 -25.55 -0.22
C ASN A 151 -5.13 -26.85 -0.22
N PHE A 152 -3.87 -26.83 0.21
CA PHE A 152 -3.08 -28.05 0.37
C PHE A 152 -3.66 -28.96 1.44
N GLU A 153 -4.03 -28.42 2.60
CA GLU A 153 -4.69 -29.19 3.67
C GLU A 153 -6.04 -29.74 3.19
N LEU A 154 -6.85 -28.94 2.51
CA LEU A 154 -8.13 -29.37 1.97
C LEU A 154 -7.98 -30.45 0.89
N ALA A 155 -6.92 -30.41 0.08
CA ALA A 155 -6.63 -31.41 -0.93
C ALA A 155 -6.34 -32.78 -0.31
N LEU A 156 -5.64 -32.82 0.83
CA LEU A 156 -5.34 -34.06 1.57
C LEU A 156 -6.59 -34.72 2.17
N LEU A 157 -7.65 -33.95 2.41
CA LEU A 157 -8.92 -34.45 2.94
C LEU A 157 -9.87 -34.99 1.86
N GLN A 158 -9.46 -35.04 0.60
CA GLN A 158 -10.32 -35.51 -0.49
C GLN A 158 -10.16 -37.00 -0.77
N ASP A 159 -11.30 -37.68 -1.00
CA ASP A 159 -11.31 -39.14 -1.24
C ASP A 159 -10.80 -39.55 -2.63
N THR A 160 -10.75 -38.61 -3.59
CA THR A 160 -10.33 -38.92 -4.97
C THR A 160 -9.32 -37.90 -5.51
N PRO A 161 -8.41 -38.33 -6.39
CA PRO A 161 -7.45 -37.43 -7.03
C PRO A 161 -8.11 -36.27 -7.78
N GLU A 162 -9.26 -36.47 -8.42
CA GLU A 162 -9.97 -35.44 -9.18
C GLU A 162 -10.55 -34.34 -8.27
N LYS A 163 -10.99 -34.71 -7.06
CA LYS A 163 -11.43 -33.74 -6.05
C LYS A 163 -10.25 -32.97 -5.48
N ALA A 164 -9.15 -33.66 -5.15
CA ALA A 164 -7.92 -33.03 -4.67
C ALA A 164 -7.35 -32.03 -5.69
N ALA A 165 -7.32 -32.41 -6.98
CA ALA A 165 -6.80 -31.57 -8.05
C ALA A 165 -7.50 -30.21 -8.19
N LYS A 166 -8.78 -30.10 -7.77
CA LYS A 166 -9.50 -28.81 -7.78
C LYS A 166 -8.90 -27.79 -6.82
N TYR A 167 -8.44 -28.22 -5.65
CA TYR A 167 -7.78 -27.36 -4.67
C TYR A 167 -6.36 -26.99 -5.09
N LEU A 168 -5.69 -27.86 -5.84
CA LEU A 168 -4.33 -27.67 -6.33
C LEU A 168 -4.25 -26.86 -7.64
N ASN A 169 -5.40 -26.53 -8.24
CA ASN A 169 -5.44 -25.77 -9.48
C ASN A 169 -5.33 -24.27 -9.21
N ILE A 170 -4.17 -23.69 -9.49
CA ILE A 170 -3.89 -22.25 -9.31
C ILE A 170 -3.95 -21.55 -10.67
N VAL A 171 -4.78 -20.52 -10.77
CA VAL A 171 -4.92 -19.70 -11.98
C VAL A 171 -4.34 -18.32 -11.72
N LEU A 172 -3.31 -17.95 -12.49
CA LEU A 172 -2.66 -16.64 -12.43
C LEU A 172 -3.05 -15.82 -13.65
N VAL A 173 -3.68 -14.67 -13.43
CA VAL A 173 -4.15 -13.79 -14.51
C VAL A 173 -3.20 -12.61 -14.67
N GLY A 174 -2.43 -12.64 -15.76
CA GLY A 174 -1.53 -11.57 -16.18
C GLY A 174 -0.08 -12.04 -16.31
N GLY A 175 0.48 -11.94 -17.52
CA GLY A 175 1.86 -12.34 -17.83
C GLY A 175 2.91 -11.23 -17.64
N GLY A 176 2.59 -10.20 -16.85
CA GLY A 176 3.57 -9.18 -16.47
C GLY A 176 4.57 -9.71 -15.43
N PRO A 177 5.62 -8.93 -15.08
CA PRO A 177 6.65 -9.36 -14.12
C PRO A 177 6.06 -9.93 -12.83
N THR A 178 5.10 -9.23 -12.25
CA THR A 178 4.38 -9.66 -11.04
C THR A 178 3.74 -11.05 -11.15
N GLY A 179 3.11 -11.36 -12.29
CA GLY A 179 2.48 -12.66 -12.49
C GLY A 179 3.48 -13.76 -12.79
N VAL A 180 4.54 -13.45 -13.54
CA VAL A 180 5.63 -14.39 -13.86
C VAL A 180 6.44 -14.75 -12.61
N GLU A 181 6.80 -13.76 -11.78
CA GLU A 181 7.51 -13.98 -10.51
C GLU A 181 6.69 -14.83 -9.54
N LEU A 182 5.39 -14.56 -9.41
CA LEU A 182 4.50 -15.36 -8.58
C LEU A 182 4.35 -16.79 -9.12
N ALA A 183 4.20 -16.96 -10.44
CA ALA A 183 4.12 -18.29 -11.05
C ALA A 183 5.38 -19.11 -10.79
N GLY A 184 6.57 -18.52 -10.97
CA GLY A 184 7.84 -19.17 -10.67
C GLY A 184 7.96 -19.53 -9.20
N ALA A 185 7.64 -18.60 -8.31
CA ALA A 185 7.72 -18.84 -6.87
C ALA A 185 6.74 -19.92 -6.39
N VAL A 186 5.53 -19.99 -6.95
CA VAL A 186 4.56 -21.05 -6.67
C VAL A 186 5.08 -22.40 -7.17
N ALA A 187 5.70 -22.45 -8.35
CA ALA A 187 6.28 -23.67 -8.90
C ALA A 187 7.46 -24.22 -8.08
N GLU A 188 8.11 -23.37 -7.29
CA GLU A 188 9.22 -23.73 -6.38
C GLU A 188 8.77 -24.14 -4.97
N MET A 189 7.48 -23.98 -4.63
CA MET A 189 6.96 -24.43 -3.34
C MET A 189 7.06 -25.97 -3.26
N LYS A 190 7.72 -26.48 -2.22
CA LYS A 190 7.94 -27.90 -1.95
C LYS A 190 7.27 -28.33 -0.66
#